data_AF-A0A2Z5GBC7-F1
#
_entry.id   AF-A0A2Z5GBC7-F1
#
_cell.length_a   1.000
_cell.length_b   1.000
_cell.length_c   1.000
_cell.angle_alpha   90.00
_cell.angle_beta   90.00
_cell.angle_gamma   90.00
#
_symmetry.space_group_name_H-M   'P 1'
#
loop_
_entity.id
_entity.type
_entity.pdbx_description
1 polymer ?
#
loop_
_entity_poly.entity_id
_entity_poly.type
_entity_poly.pdbx_seq_one_letter_code
_entity_poly.pdbx_strand_id
1 'polypeptide(L)' 'MCASRDAERNWLDHDQAKELLAVPDQDKLIGKCDHALLTLLLGCGLRSQDIVERDGE' A
#
# COMPACT_ATOMS: atom_id res chain seq x y z
N MET A 1 8.88 21.97 12.54
CA MET A 1 9.22 20.66 13.11
C MET A 1 10.12 19.92 12.15
N CYS A 2 11.26 19.44 12.64
CA CYS A 2 12.35 18.87 11.86
C CYS A 2 12.00 17.48 11.31
N ALA A 3 12.37 17.23 10.05
CA ALA A 3 12.83 15.93 9.55
C ALA A 3 13.82 16.25 8.42
N SER A 4 15.09 16.56 8.73
CA SER A 4 16.21 15.59 8.63
C SER A 4 16.06 14.74 7.35
N ARG A 5 16.63 15.12 6.21
CA ARG A 5 18.03 14.84 5.80
C ARG A 5 18.54 13.52 6.41
N ASP A 6 18.84 12.57 5.51
CA ASP A 6 19.37 11.20 5.70
C ASP A 6 18.33 10.05 5.68
N ALA A 7 18.02 9.53 4.47
CA ALA A 7 17.59 8.14 4.22
C ALA A 7 17.65 7.81 2.70
N GLU A 8 18.84 7.75 2.13
CA GLU A 8 19.04 7.11 0.83
C GLU A 8 18.88 5.59 1.01
N ARG A 9 17.83 5.00 0.40
CA ARG A 9 17.42 3.58 0.39
C ARG A 9 16.63 3.03 1.60
N ASN A 10 15.51 3.64 1.97
CA ASN A 10 14.24 2.88 2.08
C ASN A 10 13.08 3.87 2.21
N TRP A 11 12.24 3.96 1.19
CA TRP A 11 11.08 4.88 1.19
C TRP A 11 9.97 4.39 2.13
N LEU A 12 9.99 3.11 2.54
CA LEU A 12 8.95 2.51 3.36
C LEU A 12 9.52 1.41 4.28
N ASP A 13 9.44 1.61 5.59
CA ASP A 13 9.77 0.58 6.59
C ASP A 13 8.61 -0.41 6.77
N HIS A 14 8.89 -1.58 7.35
CA HIS A 14 7.87 -2.59 7.66
C HIS A 14 6.76 -2.07 8.56
N ASP A 15 7.07 -1.23 9.54
CA ASP A 15 6.03 -0.68 10.42
C ASP A 15 5.18 0.37 9.70
N GLN A 16 5.79 1.18 8.82
CA GLN A 16 5.05 2.10 7.95
C GLN A 16 4.15 1.36 6.95
N ALA A 17 4.59 0.20 6.45
CA ALA A 17 3.78 -0.64 5.59
C ALA A 17 2.55 -1.20 6.33
N LYS A 18 2.70 -1.61 7.61
CA LYS A 18 1.58 -2.05 8.44
C LYS A 18 0.59 -0.92 8.72
N GLU A 19 1.10 0.29 9.01
CA GLU A 19 0.25 1.48 9.20
C GLU A 19 -0.53 1.81 7.92
N LEU A 20 0.12 1.73 6.75
CA LEU A 20 -0.52 1.97 5.47
C LEU A 20 -1.62 0.94 5.16
N LEU A 21 -1.39 -0.33 5.50
CA LEU A 21 -2.38 -1.40 5.35
C LEU A 21 -3.58 -1.25 6.29
N ALA A 22 -3.47 -0.46 7.36
CA ALA A 22 -4.55 -0.19 8.31
C ALA A 22 -5.41 1.03 7.93
N VAL A 23 -5.03 1.81 6.93
CA VAL A 23 -5.79 2.98 6.44
C VAL A 23 -7.18 2.62 5.87
N PRO A 24 -7.33 1.54 5.08
CA PRO A 24 -8.64 1.20 4.51
C PRO A 24 -9.67 0.76 5.55
N ASP A 25 -10.88 1.29 5.41
CA ASP A 25 -12.04 0.94 6.25
C ASP A 25 -12.54 -0.48 5.94
N GLN A 26 -12.14 -1.44 6.75
CA GLN A 26 -12.48 -2.86 6.55
C GLN A 26 -13.96 -3.19 6.81
N ASP A 27 -14.76 -2.26 7.33
CA ASP A 27 -16.22 -2.46 7.45
C ASP A 27 -16.95 -2.20 6.14
N LYS A 28 -16.31 -1.53 5.17
CA LYS A 28 -16.86 -1.28 3.83
C LYS A 28 -16.27 -2.22 2.79
N LEU A 29 -17.09 -2.64 1.82
CA LEU A 29 -16.63 -3.46 0.70
C LEU A 29 -15.48 -2.80 -0.08
N ILE A 30 -15.55 -1.48 -0.27
CA ILE A 30 -14.48 -0.73 -0.94
C ILE A 30 -13.17 -0.76 -0.14
N GLY A 31 -13.21 -0.60 1.19
CA GLY A 31 -12.00 -0.62 2.00
C GLY A 31 -11.38 -2.01 2.14
N LYS A 32 -12.18 -3.08 2.07
CA LYS A 32 -11.65 -4.45 1.92
C LYS A 32 -10.90 -4.64 0.60
N CYS A 33 -11.41 -4.06 -0.49
CA CYS A 33 -10.74 -4.08 -1.80
C CYS A 33 -9.42 -3.30 -1.74
N ASP A 34 -9.44 -2.07 -1.21
CA ASP A 34 -8.25 -1.24 -1.05
C ASP A 34 -7.18 -1.91 -0.17
N HIS A 35 -7.59 -2.58 0.90
CA HIS A 35 -6.67 -3.35 1.75
C HIS A 35 -6.03 -4.52 0.99
N ALA A 36 -6.82 -5.28 0.22
CA ALA A 36 -6.29 -6.37 -0.61
C ALA A 36 -5.34 -5.84 -1.69
N LEU A 37 -5.69 -4.72 -2.32
CA LEU A 37 -4.88 -4.03 -3.31
C LEU A 37 -3.53 -3.59 -2.73
N LEU A 38 -3.53 -2.91 -1.59
CA LEU A 38 -2.32 -2.49 -0.90
C LEU A 38 -1.47 -3.68 -0.47
N THR A 39 -2.08 -4.76 0.00
CA THR A 39 -1.36 -6.00 0.36
C THR A 39 -0.64 -6.60 -0.84
N LEU A 40 -1.28 -6.62 -2.00
CA LEU A 40 -0.68 -7.11 -3.25
C LEU A 40 0.46 -6.22 -3.73
N LEU A 41 0.27 -4.89 -3.69
CA LEU A 41 1.30 -3.93 -4.10
C LEU A 41 2.55 -4.02 -3.19
N LEU A 42 2.35 -4.08 -1.87
CA LEU A 42 3.44 -4.12 -0.90
C LEU A 42 4.09 -5.50 -0.77
N GLY A 43 3.30 -6.57 -0.82
CA GLY A 43 3.76 -7.94 -0.63
C GLY A 43 4.34 -8.59 -1.88
N CYS A 44 3.81 -8.28 -3.07
CA CYS A 44 4.29 -8.82 -4.33
C CYS A 44 5.19 -7.84 -5.12
N GLY A 45 5.32 -6.59 -4.68
CA GLY A 45 6.09 -5.58 -5.40
C GLY A 45 5.50 -5.20 -6.76
N LEU A 46 4.18 -5.35 -6.90
CA LEU A 46 3.45 -5.06 -8.13
C LEU A 46 3.40 -3.55 -8.38
N ARG A 47 3.36 -3.15 -9.66
CA ARG A 47 3.13 -1.74 -10.00
C ARG A 47 1.62 -1.51 -10.05
N SER A 48 1.16 -0.33 -9.66
CA SER A 48 -0.29 0.01 -9.63
C SER A 48 -1.00 -0.25 -10.96
N GLN A 49 -0.29 -0.11 -12.08
CA GLN A 49 -0.77 -0.41 -13.43
C GLN A 49 -1.11 -1.88 -13.66
N ASP A 50 -0.44 -2.83 -12.98
CA ASP A 50 -0.65 -4.27 -13.17
C ASP A 50 -1.94 -4.75 -12.49
N ILE A 51 -2.55 -3.92 -11.62
CA ILE A 51 -3.75 -4.29 -10.86
C ILE A 51 -5.02 -3.63 -11.43
N VAL A 52 -4.90 -2.44 -12.02
CA VAL A 52 -6.01 -1.76 -12.72
C VAL A 52 -6.49 -2.58 -13.93
N GLU A 53 -5.64 -3.43 -14.50
CA GLU A 53 -5.99 -4.31 -15.62
C GLU A 53 -6.92 -5.47 -15.23
N ARG A 54 -7.05 -5.80 -13.94
CA ARG A 54 -7.85 -6.95 -13.48
C ARG A 54 -9.36 -6.70 -13.34
N ASP A 55 -9.84 -5.49 -13.59
CA ASP A 55 -11.28 -5.14 -13.52
C ASP A 55 -11.95 -5.12 -14.91
N GLY A 56 -11.36 -5.82 -15.90
CA GLY A 56 -11.75 -5.71 -17.31
C GLY A 56 -11.69 -6.98 -18.15
N GLU A 57 -11.96 -8.16 -17.57
CA GLU A 57 -12.39 -9.36 -18.35
C GLU A 57 -13.38 -10.23 -17.58
#